data_AF-A0A923JY59-F1
#
_entry.id   AF-A0A923JY59-F1
#
_cell.length_a   1.000
_cell.length_b   1.000
_cell.length_c   1.000
_cell.angle_alpha   90.00
_cell.angle_beta   90.00
_cell.angle_gamma   90.00
#
_symmetry.space_group_name_H-M   'P 1'
#
loop_
_entity.id
_entity.type
_entity.pdbx_description
1 polymer ?
#
loop_
_entity_poly.entity_id
_entity_poly.type
_entity_poly.pdbx_seq_one_letter_code
_entity_poly.pdbx_strand_id
1 'polypeptide(L)'
;MRLTIGILLAVLFSPLAQAELIDEINDRGELRIAVLGDAPPYAFKENEHLTGFEIELGQALAKELDVRAEFVETAAEEVLPGVESGKYDMTFNKQDIELSDKLDAIRTLASQKLVIPYQKGNPAFETAVNNALQRIENDGRLADLESKWFKGTKQATAGQ
;
A
#
# COMPACT_ATOMS: atom_id res chain seq x y z
N MET A 1 16.67 -51.43 40.85
CA MET A 1 16.07 -50.21 40.28
C MET A 1 17.15 -49.37 39.64
N ARG A 2 17.17 -49.25 38.31
CA ARG A 2 18.02 -48.29 37.59
C ARG A 2 17.07 -47.37 36.81
N LEU A 3 16.97 -46.12 37.25
CA LEU A 3 16.11 -45.12 36.66
C LEU A 3 16.93 -44.37 35.61
N THR A 4 16.72 -44.67 34.33
CA THR A 4 17.25 -43.89 33.21
C THR A 4 16.31 -42.70 32.98
N ILE A 5 16.76 -41.51 33.35
CA ILE A 5 16.11 -40.25 33.01
C ILE A 5 16.46 -39.96 31.54
N GLY A 6 15.49 -40.18 30.65
CA GLY A 6 15.58 -39.71 29.26
C GLY A 6 15.23 -38.23 29.22
N ILE A 7 16.22 -37.39 28.94
CA ILE A 7 16.00 -35.98 28.61
C ILE A 7 15.40 -35.94 27.20
N LEU A 8 14.09 -35.74 27.13
CA LEU A 8 13.39 -35.46 25.88
C LEU A 8 13.69 -34.01 25.50
N LEU A 9 14.63 -33.82 24.57
CA LEU A 9 14.93 -32.53 23.97
C LEU A 9 13.76 -32.15 23.04
N ALA A 10 12.79 -31.39 23.56
CA ALA A 10 11.77 -30.77 22.73
C ALA A 10 12.46 -29.69 21.88
N VAL A 11 12.78 -30.02 20.63
CA VAL A 11 13.15 -29.04 19.62
C VAL A 11 11.91 -28.18 19.40
N LEU A 12 11.87 -27.02 20.05
CA LEU A 12 10.91 -25.96 19.76
C LEU A 12 11.13 -25.56 18.31
N PHE A 13 10.27 -26.07 17.42
CA PHE A 13 10.05 -25.47 16.11
C PHE A 13 9.44 -24.09 16.38
N SER A 14 10.29 -23.08 16.59
CA SER A 14 9.83 -21.71 16.45
C SER A 14 9.30 -21.57 15.03
N PRO A 15 8.05 -21.13 14.81
CA PRO A 15 7.66 -20.70 13.48
C PRO A 15 8.71 -19.67 13.06
N LEU A 16 9.32 -19.88 11.88
CA LEU A 16 10.10 -18.84 11.24
C LEU A 16 9.19 -17.61 11.21
N ALA A 17 9.49 -16.62 12.05
CA ALA A 17 8.97 -15.27 11.88
C ALA A 17 9.55 -14.81 10.55
N GLN A 18 8.81 -15.08 9.47
CA GLN A 18 9.07 -14.44 8.20
C GLN A 18 9.01 -12.94 8.48
N ALA A 19 10.05 -12.21 8.09
CA ALA A 19 10.06 -10.76 8.26
C ALA A 19 8.80 -10.22 7.56
N GLU A 20 7.94 -9.55 8.33
CA GLU A 20 6.73 -8.94 7.78
C GLU A 20 7.17 -7.71 6.97
N LEU A 21 6.47 -7.42 5.87
CA LEU A 21 6.73 -6.26 5.02
C LEU A 21 6.78 -4.95 5.82
N ILE A 22 5.96 -4.81 6.86
CA ILE A 22 5.95 -3.59 7.70
C ILE A 22 7.24 -3.43 8.50
N ASP A 23 7.85 -4.51 8.96
CA ASP A 23 9.13 -4.46 9.68
C ASP A 23 10.24 -4.05 8.70
N GLU A 24 10.23 -4.61 7.49
CA GLU A 24 11.18 -4.22 6.45
C GLU A 24 11.05 -2.74 6.04
N ILE A 25 9.81 -2.21 5.98
CA ILE A 25 9.51 -0.79 5.72
C ILE A 25 10.10 0.08 6.82
N ASN A 26 9.87 -0.29 8.08
CA ASN A 26 10.35 0.46 9.23
C ASN A 26 11.88 0.45 9.30
N ASP A 27 12.51 -0.70 9.06
CA ASP A 27 13.96 -0.87 9.08
C ASP A 27 14.66 0.00 8.01
N ARG A 28 14.07 0.12 6.81
CA ARG A 28 14.60 1.01 5.77
C ARG A 28 14.16 2.48 5.91
N GLY A 29 13.11 2.75 6.70
CA GLY A 29 12.56 4.10 6.91
C GLY A 29 11.86 4.69 5.67
N GLU A 30 11.39 3.86 4.74
CA GLU A 30 10.70 4.29 3.53
C GLU A 30 9.65 3.29 3.01
N LEU A 31 8.51 3.83 2.59
CA LEU A 31 7.44 3.14 1.87
C LEU A 31 7.60 3.40 0.37
N ARG A 32 7.88 2.36 -0.41
CA ARG A 32 8.09 2.42 -1.85
C ARG A 32 6.76 2.24 -2.57
N ILE A 33 6.31 3.28 -3.26
CA ILE A 33 5.01 3.34 -3.93
C ILE A 33 5.23 3.44 -5.44
N ALA A 34 4.75 2.44 -6.18
CA ALA A 34 4.72 2.52 -7.64
C ALA A 34 3.62 3.47 -8.10
N VAL A 35 3.91 4.30 -9.10
CA VAL A 35 2.95 5.23 -9.69
C VAL A 35 3.09 5.32 -11.20
N LEU A 36 1.98 5.64 -11.87
CA LEU A 36 1.94 6.02 -13.28
C LEU A 36 2.15 7.53 -13.39
N GLY A 37 3.28 7.97 -13.92
CA GLY A 37 3.67 9.39 -13.96
C GLY A 37 2.95 10.24 -15.00
N ASP A 38 1.93 9.70 -15.66
CA ASP A 38 1.24 10.28 -16.82
C ASP A 38 -0.31 10.21 -16.71
N ALA A 39 -0.84 10.05 -15.50
CA ALA A 39 -2.26 9.83 -15.23
C ALA A 39 -2.92 10.95 -14.39
N PRO A 40 -3.06 12.19 -14.90
CA PRO A 40 -3.75 13.26 -14.16
C PRO A 40 -5.24 12.94 -13.94
N PRO A 41 -5.83 13.32 -12.79
CA PRO A 41 -5.23 14.04 -11.66
C PRO A 41 -4.61 13.12 -10.58
N TYR A 42 -4.40 11.83 -10.86
CA TYR A 42 -3.96 10.81 -9.89
C TYR A 42 -2.48 10.90 -9.57
N ALA A 43 -1.62 10.57 -10.52
CA ALA A 43 -0.18 10.81 -10.45
C ALA A 43 0.26 11.31 -11.82
N PHE A 44 0.96 12.43 -11.85
CA PHE A 44 1.46 13.02 -13.09
C PHE A 44 2.63 13.95 -12.82
N LYS A 45 3.39 14.28 -13.85
CA LYS A 45 4.46 15.28 -13.75
C LYS A 45 3.96 16.70 -14.01
N GLU A 46 4.32 17.61 -13.12
CA GLU A 46 4.22 19.05 -13.31
C GLU A 46 5.59 19.68 -13.05
N ASN A 47 6.16 20.37 -14.03
CA ASN A 47 7.52 20.93 -13.96
C ASN A 47 8.59 19.90 -13.54
N GLU A 48 8.56 18.71 -14.14
CA GLU A 48 9.45 17.57 -13.82
C GLU A 48 9.29 16.98 -12.41
N HIS A 49 8.28 17.43 -11.64
CA HIS A 49 7.99 16.90 -10.30
C HIS A 49 6.71 16.07 -10.32
N LEU A 50 6.75 14.89 -9.70
CA LEU A 50 5.55 14.09 -9.48
C LEU A 50 4.60 14.83 -8.54
N THR A 51 3.34 14.94 -8.96
CA THR A 51 2.24 15.56 -8.22
C THR A 51 0.95 14.81 -8.51
N GLY A 52 -0.11 15.10 -7.76
CA GLY A 52 -1.42 14.47 -7.93
C GLY A 52 -1.97 13.85 -6.64
N PHE A 53 -3.19 13.35 -6.74
CA PHE A 53 -3.91 12.73 -5.63
C PHE A 53 -3.15 11.54 -5.00
N GLU A 54 -2.63 10.61 -5.79
CA GLU A 54 -1.93 9.42 -5.32
C GLU A 54 -0.60 9.78 -4.65
N ILE A 55 0.06 10.86 -5.12
CA ILE A 55 1.29 11.38 -4.52
C ILE A 55 1.00 11.93 -3.12
N GLU A 56 -0.02 12.77 -2.98
CA GLU A 56 -0.33 13.38 -1.69
C GLU A 56 -0.96 12.37 -0.71
N LEU A 57 -1.76 11.43 -1.19
CA LEU A 57 -2.28 10.33 -0.38
C LEU A 57 -1.16 9.38 0.08
N GLY A 58 -0.23 9.03 -0.81
CA GLY A 58 0.93 8.19 -0.48
C GLY A 58 1.84 8.85 0.56
N GLN A 59 2.06 10.16 0.47
CA GLN A 59 2.79 10.93 1.48
C GLN A 59 2.07 10.94 2.83
N ALA A 60 0.74 11.12 2.83
CA ALA A 60 -0.05 11.07 4.04
C ALA A 60 0.02 9.69 4.71
N LEU A 61 -0.05 8.61 3.91
CA LEU A 61 0.10 7.24 4.41
C LEU A 61 1.48 6.98 5.01
N ALA A 62 2.56 7.31 4.29
CA ALA A 62 3.91 7.13 4.80
C ALA A 62 4.13 7.88 6.13
N LYS A 63 3.58 9.09 6.24
CA LYS A 63 3.60 9.86 7.49
C LYS A 63 2.86 9.16 8.64
N GLU A 64 1.71 8.56 8.39
CA GLU A 64 0.97 7.78 9.41
C GLU A 64 1.70 6.49 9.84
N LEU A 65 2.64 6.03 9.01
CA LEU A 65 3.50 4.88 9.27
C LEU A 65 4.88 5.29 9.82
N ASP A 66 5.12 6.59 10.05
CA ASP A 66 6.39 7.15 10.51
C ASP A 66 7.60 6.85 9.60
N VAL A 67 7.36 6.78 8.29
CA VAL A 67 8.40 6.58 7.25
C VAL A 67 8.30 7.61 6.14
N ARG A 68 9.30 7.67 5.26
CA ARG A 68 9.28 8.52 4.06
C ARG A 68 8.52 7.83 2.93
N ALA A 69 7.84 8.59 2.07
CA ALA A 69 7.33 8.07 0.82
C ALA A 69 8.42 8.13 -0.26
N GLU A 70 8.69 7.01 -0.92
CA GLU A 70 9.53 6.94 -2.11
C GLU A 70 8.65 6.56 -3.30
N PHE A 71 8.51 7.47 -4.27
CA PHE A 71 7.67 7.24 -5.45
C PHE A 71 8.51 6.73 -6.61
N VAL A 72 8.16 5.55 -7.12
CA VAL A 72 8.81 4.97 -8.29
C VAL A 72 7.87 5.03 -9.47
N GLU A 73 8.16 5.92 -10.41
CA GLU A 73 7.48 5.99 -11.69
C GLU A 73 7.83 4.76 -12.54
N THR A 74 6.81 4.09 -13.08
CA THR A 74 6.97 2.85 -13.84
C THR A 74 5.85 2.71 -14.86
N ALA A 75 6.02 1.82 -15.85
CA ALA A 75 4.95 1.51 -16.82
C ALA A 75 3.85 0.65 -16.20
N ALA A 76 2.61 0.76 -16.72
CA ALA A 76 1.43 0.08 -16.18
C ALA A 76 1.58 -1.44 -16.10
N GLU A 77 2.25 -2.03 -17.10
CA GLU A 77 2.47 -3.48 -17.17
C GLU A 77 3.48 -3.97 -16.14
N GLU A 78 4.29 -3.07 -15.57
CA GLU A 78 5.34 -3.39 -14.59
C GLU A 78 4.90 -3.15 -13.14
N VAL A 79 3.83 -2.39 -12.92
CA VAL A 79 3.36 -2.01 -11.57
C VAL A 79 3.08 -3.25 -10.72
N LEU A 80 2.15 -4.11 -11.15
CA LEU A 80 1.75 -5.29 -10.35
C LEU A 80 2.87 -6.32 -10.22
N PRO A 81 3.60 -6.71 -11.29
CA PRO A 81 4.77 -7.57 -11.15
C PRO A 81 5.85 -7.00 -10.23
N GLY A 82 6.00 -5.68 -10.20
CA GLY A 82 6.91 -4.98 -9.29
C GLY A 82 6.48 -5.10 -7.82
N VAL A 83 5.18 -4.99 -7.53
CA VAL A 83 4.65 -5.24 -6.18
C VAL A 83 4.80 -6.72 -5.80
N GLU A 84 4.44 -7.65 -6.71
CA GLU A 84 4.58 -9.10 -6.48
C GLU A 84 6.01 -9.51 -6.13
N SER A 85 6.99 -8.93 -6.81
CA SER A 85 8.41 -9.23 -6.60
C SER A 85 9.04 -8.47 -5.43
N GLY A 86 8.33 -7.53 -4.81
CA GLY A 86 8.85 -6.72 -3.70
C GLY A 86 9.79 -5.60 -4.15
N LYS A 87 9.81 -5.29 -5.46
CA LYS A 87 10.45 -4.08 -6.00
C LYS A 87 9.78 -2.83 -5.42
N TYR A 88 8.47 -2.90 -5.23
CA TYR A 88 7.63 -1.89 -4.59
C TYR A 88 6.81 -2.55 -3.48
N ASP A 89 6.39 -1.76 -2.50
CA ASP A 89 5.60 -2.27 -1.36
C ASP A 89 4.12 -2.24 -1.68
N MET A 90 3.70 -1.20 -2.41
CA MET A 90 2.32 -1.01 -2.83
C MET A 90 2.21 -0.14 -4.09
N THR A 91 1.01 -0.10 -4.64
CA THR A 91 0.57 0.85 -5.68
C THR A 91 -0.86 1.29 -5.35
N PHE A 92 -1.32 2.39 -5.93
CA PHE A 92 -2.75 2.66 -6.05
C PHE A 92 -3.26 2.15 -7.40
N ASN A 93 -4.50 1.66 -7.44
CA ASN A 93 -5.15 1.21 -8.66
C ASN A 93 -6.67 1.40 -8.57
N LYS A 94 -7.36 1.27 -9.71
CA LYS A 94 -8.82 1.34 -9.80
C LYS A 94 -9.47 0.03 -9.32
N GLN A 95 -10.77 0.11 -9.03
CA GLN A 95 -11.51 -0.99 -8.41
C GLN A 95 -11.55 -2.29 -9.23
N ASP A 96 -11.47 -2.18 -10.56
CA ASP A 96 -11.62 -3.24 -11.56
C ASP A 96 -10.32 -4.00 -11.88
N ILE A 97 -9.25 -3.77 -11.12
CA ILE A 97 -7.98 -4.46 -11.32
C ILE A 97 -8.07 -5.98 -11.06
N GLU A 98 -7.49 -6.78 -11.93
CA GLU A 98 -7.27 -8.21 -11.73
C GLU A 98 -5.95 -8.43 -10.99
N LEU A 99 -6.01 -9.15 -9.86
CA LEU A 99 -4.84 -9.46 -9.03
C LEU A 99 -4.46 -10.93 -9.18
N SER A 100 -3.16 -11.21 -9.18
CA SER A 100 -2.66 -12.57 -9.09
C SER A 100 -2.91 -13.17 -7.71
N ASP A 101 -2.68 -14.48 -7.58
CA ASP A 101 -2.79 -15.20 -6.31
C ASP A 101 -1.69 -14.85 -5.29
N LYS A 102 -0.71 -14.02 -5.70
CA LYS A 102 0.42 -13.53 -4.90
C LYS A 102 0.19 -12.15 -4.29
N LEU A 103 -0.89 -11.48 -4.64
CA LEU A 103 -1.22 -10.15 -4.12
C LEU A 103 -2.46 -10.24 -3.23
N ASP A 104 -2.39 -9.56 -2.09
CA ASP A 104 -3.56 -9.13 -1.35
C ASP A 104 -3.83 -7.65 -1.69
N ALA A 105 -4.98 -7.13 -1.31
CA ALA A 105 -5.28 -5.71 -1.53
C ALA A 105 -6.22 -5.10 -0.50
N ILE A 106 -5.92 -3.86 -0.15
CA ILE A 106 -6.80 -3.01 0.64
C ILE A 106 -7.74 -2.27 -0.30
N ARG A 107 -9.03 -2.22 0.05
CA ARG A 107 -10.04 -1.48 -0.72
C ARG A 107 -10.49 -0.28 0.09
N THR A 108 -10.25 0.91 -0.45
CA THR A 108 -10.62 2.16 0.21
C THR A 108 -12.12 2.41 0.10
N LEU A 109 -12.69 3.02 1.15
CA LEU A 109 -14.09 3.47 1.15
C LEU A 109 -14.25 4.88 0.54
N ALA A 110 -13.15 5.45 0.05
CA ALA A 110 -13.08 6.75 -0.61
C ALA A 110 -14.02 6.83 -1.82
N SER A 111 -14.39 8.04 -2.22
CA SER A 111 -15.24 8.30 -3.39
C SER A 111 -14.62 7.70 -4.67
N GLN A 112 -13.28 7.71 -4.74
CA GLN A 112 -12.52 7.17 -5.86
C GLN A 112 -12.41 5.63 -5.86
N LYS A 113 -12.82 4.94 -4.79
CA LYS A 113 -12.80 3.48 -4.62
C LYS A 113 -11.48 2.83 -5.06
N LEU A 114 -10.37 3.40 -4.61
CA LEU A 114 -9.05 2.88 -4.92
C LEU A 114 -8.82 1.51 -4.27
N VAL A 115 -8.00 0.72 -4.96
CA VAL A 115 -7.43 -0.55 -4.50
C VAL A 115 -5.95 -0.33 -4.28
N ILE A 116 -5.43 -0.87 -3.19
CA ILE A 116 -4.02 -0.83 -2.83
C ILE A 116 -3.50 -2.27 -2.81
N PRO A 117 -2.97 -2.79 -3.93
CA PRO A 117 -2.31 -4.08 -3.97
C PRO A 117 -1.00 -4.06 -3.19
N TYR A 118 -0.69 -5.17 -2.53
CA TYR A 118 0.55 -5.41 -1.80
C TYR A 118 0.86 -6.93 -1.79
N GLN A 119 2.07 -7.31 -1.39
CA GLN A 119 2.43 -8.74 -1.33
C GLN A 119 1.55 -9.51 -0.36
N LYS A 120 1.03 -10.66 -0.81
CA LYS A 120 0.18 -11.54 -0.02
C LYS A 120 0.89 -12.04 1.24
N GLY A 121 0.11 -12.23 2.30
CA GLY A 121 0.61 -12.80 3.55
C GLY A 121 1.33 -11.80 4.44
N ASN A 122 1.04 -10.50 4.29
CA ASN A 122 1.54 -9.42 5.15
C ASN A 122 0.39 -8.75 5.94
N PRO A 123 -0.28 -9.46 6.86
CA PRO A 123 -1.44 -8.95 7.57
C PRO A 123 -1.11 -7.78 8.51
N ALA A 124 0.13 -7.68 8.99
CA ALA A 124 0.56 -6.55 9.82
C ALA A 124 0.64 -5.27 8.99
N PHE A 125 1.18 -5.36 7.77
CA PHE A 125 1.15 -4.26 6.79
C PHE A 125 -0.28 -3.85 6.46
N GLU A 126 -1.16 -4.83 6.18
CA GLU A 126 -2.57 -4.55 5.90
C GLU A 126 -3.24 -3.74 7.01
N THR A 127 -3.06 -4.20 8.25
CA THR A 127 -3.61 -3.56 9.44
C THR A 127 -3.06 -2.15 9.62
N ALA A 128 -1.75 -1.96 9.43
CA ALA A 128 -1.11 -0.66 9.56
C ALA A 128 -1.66 0.36 8.54
N VAL A 129 -1.77 -0.04 7.27
CA VAL A 129 -2.30 0.83 6.20
C VAL A 129 -3.79 1.10 6.39
N ASN A 130 -4.61 0.11 6.77
CA ASN A 130 -6.03 0.32 7.07
C ASN A 130 -6.24 1.33 8.21
N ASN A 131 -5.47 1.20 9.29
CA ASN A 131 -5.52 2.14 10.41
C ASN A 131 -5.07 3.55 10.00
N ALA A 132 -4.02 3.65 9.17
CA ALA A 132 -3.56 4.92 8.62
C ALA A 132 -4.62 5.59 7.74
N LEU A 133 -5.21 4.85 6.80
CA LEU A 133 -6.31 5.34 5.97
C LEU A 133 -7.49 5.83 6.81
N GLN A 134 -7.88 5.06 7.84
CA GLN A 134 -8.96 5.44 8.73
C GLN A 134 -8.65 6.74 9.49
N ARG A 135 -7.40 6.97 9.90
CA ARG A 135 -7.00 8.24 10.53
C ARG A 135 -7.06 9.42 9.55
N ILE A 136 -6.54 9.24 8.34
CA ILE A 136 -6.58 10.24 7.26
C ILE A 136 -8.03 10.58 6.86
N GLU A 137 -8.93 9.60 6.90
CA GLU A 137 -10.36 9.81 6.66
C GLU A 137 -11.01 10.57 7.83
N ASN A 138 -10.82 10.09 9.07
CA ASN A 138 -11.45 10.65 10.26
C ASN A 138 -11.07 12.10 10.56
N ASP A 139 -9.85 12.51 10.21
CA ASP A 139 -9.39 13.90 10.42
C ASP A 139 -9.65 14.83 9.23
N GLY A 140 -10.30 14.33 8.17
CA GLY A 140 -10.74 15.12 7.02
C GLY A 140 -9.70 15.30 5.92
N ARG A 141 -8.45 14.87 6.11
CA ARG A 141 -7.40 14.97 5.07
C ARG A 141 -7.81 14.29 3.77
N LEU A 142 -8.44 13.11 3.84
CA LEU A 142 -8.89 12.41 2.63
C LEU A 142 -9.90 13.26 1.85
N ALA A 143 -10.88 13.84 2.55
CA ALA A 143 -11.89 14.69 1.93
C ALA A 143 -11.28 15.96 1.31
N ASP A 144 -10.28 16.56 1.97
CA ASP A 144 -9.55 17.71 1.44
C ASP A 144 -8.76 17.36 0.17
N LEU A 145 -8.08 16.21 0.14
CA LEU A 145 -7.39 15.70 -1.04
C LEU A 145 -8.37 15.42 -2.18
N GLU A 146 -9.48 14.74 -1.91
CA GLU A 146 -10.51 14.48 -2.92
C GLU A 146 -11.08 15.79 -3.48
N SER A 147 -11.37 16.73 -2.60
CA SER A 147 -11.80 18.08 -2.96
C SER A 147 -10.78 18.78 -3.85
N LYS A 148 -9.50 18.76 -3.47
CA LYS A 148 -8.44 19.45 -4.21
C LYS A 148 -8.27 18.91 -5.63
N TRP A 149 -8.22 17.59 -5.76
CA TRP A 149 -7.85 16.93 -7.02
C TRP A 149 -9.05 16.60 -7.92
N PHE A 150 -10.27 16.54 -7.36
CA PHE A 150 -11.47 16.15 -8.10
C PHE A 150 -12.62 17.18 -8.04
N LYS A 151 -12.44 18.36 -7.43
CA LYS A 151 -13.42 19.46 -7.61
C LYS A 151 -13.43 19.90 -9.08
N GLY A 152 -14.57 19.72 -9.74
CA GLY A 152 -14.78 20.11 -11.13
C GLY A 152 -14.85 18.95 -12.12
N THR A 153 -14.45 17.73 -11.74
CA THR A 153 -14.77 16.51 -12.48
C THR A 153 -16.22 16.16 -12.19
N LYS A 154 -17.17 16.69 -12.97
CA LYS A 154 -18.56 16.21 -12.98
C LYS A 154 -18.51 14.68 -13.06
N GLN A 155 -19.20 14.02 -12.13
CA GLN A 155 -19.70 12.66 -12.30
C GLN A 155 -20.23 12.49 -13.73
N ALA A 156 -19.44 11.87 -14.61
CA ALA A 156 -19.92 11.32 -15.85
C ALA A 156 -20.53 9.95 -15.54
N THR A 157 -21.60 9.93 -14.74
CA THR A 157 -22.45 8.75 -14.52
C THR A 157 -23.85 9.21 -14.13
N ALA A 158 -24.62 9.62 -15.14
CA ALA A 158 -26.07 9.48 -15.21
C ALA A 158 -26.48 9.77 -16.66
N GLY A 159 -26.40 8.77 -17.53
CA GLY A 159 -26.77 8.92 -18.93
C GLY A 159 -26.41 7.72 -19.79
N GLN A 160 -26.95 6.55 -19.46
CA GLN A 160 -27.46 5.54 -20.39
C GLN A 160 -28.21 4.45 -19.61
#